data_AF-A0A961PN27-F1
#
_entry.id   AF-A0A961PN27-F1
#
_cell.length_a   1.000
_cell.length_b   1.000
_cell.length_c   1.000
_cell.angle_alpha   90.00
_cell.angle_beta   90.00
_cell.angle_gamma   90.00
#
_symmetry.space_group_name_H-M   'P 1'
#
loop_
_entity.id
_entity.type
_entity.pdbx_description
1 polymer ?
#
loop_
_entity_poly.entity_id
_entity_poly.type
_entity_poly.pdbx_seq_one_letter_code
_entity_poly.pdbx_strand_id
1 'polypeptide(L)'
;GVEAACVPRPDLILTFEHFDPVDTALDPDREHAFTVELLDSDLTLTVPATRSLLDVLHETGIDVPCDCGEGLCGTCEIEVEAGGIDHRDRVLTRAERAEGRRMMACCSRAAGDRLKVRL
;
A
#
# COMPACT_ATOMS: atom_id res chain seq x y z
N GLY A 1 -5.31 22.84 2.51
CA GLY A 1 -4.01 22.77 1.83
C GLY A 1 -4.09 23.41 0.47
N VAL A 2 -2.97 23.50 -0.25
CA VAL A 2 -2.88 24.09 -1.60
C VAL A 2 -3.82 23.39 -2.58
N GLU A 3 -4.07 22.09 -2.39
CA GLU A 3 -5.05 21.27 -3.13
C GLU A 3 -6.46 21.89 -3.17
N ALA A 4 -6.94 22.39 -2.03
CA ALA A 4 -8.28 23.00 -1.92
C ALA A 4 -8.33 24.44 -2.44
N ALA A 5 -7.16 25.07 -2.65
CA ALA A 5 -7.03 26.45 -3.08
C ALA A 5 -6.74 26.60 -4.58
N CYS A 6 -6.32 25.52 -5.26
CA CYS A 6 -6.06 25.53 -6.68
C CYS A 6 -7.36 25.44 -7.50
N VAL A 7 -7.63 26.48 -8.29
CA VAL A 7 -8.70 26.45 -9.30
C VAL A 7 -8.26 25.53 -10.45
N PRO A 8 -9.13 24.59 -10.90
CA PRO A 8 -8.82 23.74 -12.05
C PRO A 8 -8.48 24.59 -13.28
N ARG A 9 -7.29 24.35 -13.84
CA ARG A 9 -6.77 25.07 -15.00
C ARG A 9 -6.38 24.05 -16.08
N PRO A 10 -6.97 24.09 -17.28
CA PRO A 10 -6.72 23.08 -18.31
C PRO A 10 -5.30 23.13 -18.87
N ASP A 11 -4.58 24.23 -18.64
CA ASP A 11 -3.20 24.49 -19.04
C ASP A 11 -2.15 24.02 -18.01
N LEU A 12 -2.55 23.55 -16.83
CA LEU A 12 -1.63 23.22 -15.73
C LEU A 12 -1.94 21.86 -15.11
N ILE A 13 -0.87 21.09 -14.87
CA ILE A 13 -0.91 19.86 -14.08
C ILE A 13 -0.32 20.17 -12.71
N LEU A 14 -1.05 19.80 -11.67
CA LEU A 14 -0.63 19.95 -10.28
C LEU A 14 -0.13 18.61 -9.76
N THR A 15 1.15 18.53 -9.42
CA THR A 15 1.80 17.35 -8.84
C THR A 15 2.20 17.68 -7.40
N PHE A 16 1.98 16.74 -6.49
CA PHE A 16 2.35 16.87 -5.08
C PHE A 16 3.34 15.78 -4.67
N GLU A 17 4.26 16.17 -3.79
CA GLU A 17 5.13 15.24 -3.08
C GLU A 17 5.03 15.59 -1.59
N HIS A 18 4.86 14.57 -0.75
CA HIS A 18 4.71 14.72 0.68
C HIS A 18 6.03 14.37 1.37
N PHE A 19 6.55 15.30 2.19
CA PHE A 19 7.83 15.12 2.90
C PHE A 19 7.66 14.72 4.37
N ASP A 20 6.44 14.81 4.91
CA ASP A 20 6.15 14.33 6.26
C ASP A 20 5.80 12.84 6.24
N PRO A 21 6.36 12.02 7.15
CA PRO A 21 6.00 10.62 7.27
C PRO A 21 4.50 10.48 7.54
N VAL A 22 3.88 9.48 6.90
CA VAL A 22 2.59 8.99 7.37
C VAL A 22 2.86 8.23 8.66
N ASP A 23 2.00 8.36 9.66
CA ASP A 23 2.08 7.50 10.84
C ASP A 23 1.72 6.07 10.41
N THR A 24 2.73 5.33 9.95
CA THR A 24 2.65 3.94 9.48
C THR A 24 2.97 2.95 10.60
N ALA A 25 3.23 3.44 11.81
CA ALA A 25 3.49 2.60 12.95
C ALA A 25 2.30 1.66 13.19
N LEU A 26 2.56 0.35 13.15
CA LEU A 26 1.55 -0.66 13.40
C LEU A 26 1.24 -0.68 14.90
N ASP A 27 -0.02 -0.42 15.23
CA ASP A 27 -0.57 -0.61 16.58
C ASP A 27 -1.29 -1.96 16.62
N PRO A 28 -0.69 -3.02 17.21
CA PRO A 28 -1.25 -4.37 17.14
C PRO A 28 -2.67 -4.50 17.70
N ASP A 29 -3.11 -3.59 18.57
CA ASP A 29 -4.46 -3.56 19.13
C ASP A 29 -5.50 -3.01 18.13
N ARG A 30 -5.02 -2.32 17.09
CA ARG A 30 -5.82 -1.72 16.01
C ARG A 30 -5.61 -2.39 14.66
N GLU A 31 -4.66 -3.33 14.59
CA GLU A 31 -4.40 -4.13 13.42
C GLU A 31 -4.95 -5.55 13.55
N HIS A 32 -5.31 -6.14 12.42
CA HIS A 32 -5.63 -7.56 12.34
C HIS A 32 -4.64 -8.29 11.42
N ALA A 33 -4.49 -9.59 11.66
CA ALA A 33 -3.78 -10.47 10.75
C ALA A 33 -4.63 -10.73 9.50
N PHE A 34 -3.99 -10.90 8.34
CA PHE A 34 -4.67 -11.23 7.10
C PHE A 34 -3.83 -12.19 6.26
N THR A 35 -4.47 -12.80 5.27
CA THR A 35 -3.82 -13.75 4.35
C THR A 35 -3.59 -13.11 2.98
N VAL A 36 -2.46 -13.40 2.36
CA VAL A 36 -2.14 -12.95 1.00
C VAL A 36 -1.83 -14.16 0.13
N GLU A 37 -2.56 -14.28 -0.97
CA GLU A 37 -2.34 -15.28 -2.02
C GLU A 37 -1.52 -14.61 -3.15
N LEU A 38 -0.35 -15.16 -3.42
CA LEU A 38 0.59 -14.74 -4.45
C LEU A 38 0.32 -15.55 -5.70
N LEU A 39 -0.20 -14.89 -6.74
CA LEU A 39 -0.77 -15.59 -7.89
C LEU A 39 0.29 -16.18 -8.83
N ASP A 40 1.49 -15.60 -8.90
CA ASP A 40 2.52 -16.07 -9.83
C ASP A 40 3.30 -17.25 -9.25
N SER A 41 3.33 -17.37 -7.92
CA SER A 41 4.04 -18.43 -7.18
C SER A 41 3.14 -19.49 -6.53
N ASP A 42 1.81 -19.34 -6.60
CA ASP A 42 0.81 -20.21 -5.94
C ASP A 42 1.09 -20.37 -4.41
N LEU A 43 1.67 -19.32 -3.81
CA LEU A 43 2.03 -19.29 -2.40
C LEU A 43 1.01 -18.50 -1.60
N THR A 44 0.70 -18.96 -0.40
CA THR A 44 -0.17 -18.24 0.53
C THR A 44 0.60 -17.88 1.80
N LEU A 45 0.64 -16.59 2.11
CA LEU A 45 1.34 -16.03 3.26
C LEU A 45 0.35 -15.49 4.29
N THR A 46 0.72 -15.54 5.56
CA THR A 46 -0.02 -14.88 6.64
C THR A 46 0.75 -13.65 7.09
N VAL A 47 0.11 -12.48 7.01
CA VAL A 47 0.65 -11.22 7.51
C VAL A 47 0.11 -10.98 8.91
N PRO A 48 0.94 -11.02 9.96
CA PRO A 48 0.48 -10.76 11.33
C PRO A 48 0.12 -9.28 11.51
N ALA A 49 -0.62 -8.98 12.58
CA ALA A 49 -0.96 -7.61 12.99
C ALA A 49 0.29 -6.72 13.22
N THR A 50 1.41 -7.33 13.59
CA THR A 50 2.65 -6.66 14.01
C THR A 50 3.64 -6.38 12.87
N ARG A 51 3.35 -6.80 11.63
CA ARG A 51 4.28 -6.67 10.50
C ARG A 51 3.58 -6.17 9.25
N SER A 52 4.34 -5.49 8.39
CA SER A 52 3.87 -5.10 7.06
C SER A 52 3.84 -6.30 6.12
N LEU A 53 3.13 -6.16 4.98
CA LEU A 53 3.20 -7.15 3.91
C LEU A 53 4.62 -7.24 3.34
N LEU A 54 5.29 -6.09 3.16
CA LEU A 54 6.67 -6.02 2.68
C LEU A 54 7.63 -6.87 3.53
N ASP A 55 7.56 -6.74 4.87
CA ASP A 55 8.42 -7.52 5.78
C ASP A 55 8.26 -9.02 5.56
N VAL A 56 7.01 -9.47 5.45
CA VAL A 56 6.68 -10.89 5.27
C VAL A 56 7.15 -11.39 3.91
N LEU A 57 7.02 -10.59 2.85
CA LEU A 57 7.51 -10.93 1.51
C LEU A 57 9.04 -11.10 1.53
N HIS A 58 9.77 -10.15 2.08
CA HIS A 58 11.24 -10.20 2.17
C HIS A 58 11.72 -11.40 2.99
N GLU A 59 11.07 -11.72 4.12
CA GLU A 59 11.40 -12.90 4.93
C GLU A 59 11.18 -14.23 4.18
N THR A 60 10.24 -14.26 3.25
CA THR A 60 9.98 -15.42 2.39
C THR A 60 10.87 -15.47 1.14
N GLY A 61 11.74 -14.47 0.96
CA GLY A 61 12.67 -14.38 -0.17
C GLY A 61 12.07 -13.76 -1.44
N ILE A 62 10.88 -13.15 -1.36
CA ILE A 62 10.25 -12.44 -2.48
C ILE A 62 10.76 -11.01 -2.46
N ASP A 63 11.46 -10.62 -3.52
CA ASP A 63 12.07 -9.29 -3.64
C ASP A 63 11.06 -8.28 -4.19
N VAL A 64 10.61 -7.38 -3.32
CA VAL A 64 9.84 -6.19 -3.69
C VAL A 64 10.71 -4.96 -3.40
N PRO A 65 10.97 -4.11 -4.39
CA PRO A 65 11.84 -2.95 -4.18
C PRO A 65 11.20 -1.97 -3.18
N CYS A 66 12.01 -1.38 -2.32
CA CYS A 66 11.52 -0.41 -1.33
C CYS A 66 12.64 0.55 -0.93
N ASP A 67 12.35 1.86 -0.96
CA ASP A 67 13.30 2.89 -0.55
C ASP A 67 12.95 3.50 0.82
N CYS A 68 11.72 3.98 1.01
CA CYS A 68 11.35 4.73 2.22
C CYS A 68 10.76 3.89 3.36
N GLY A 69 10.05 2.81 3.09
CA GLY A 69 9.32 2.03 4.12
C GLY A 69 8.11 2.73 4.76
N GLU A 70 7.79 3.97 4.37
CA GLU A 70 6.84 4.85 5.07
C GLU A 70 5.66 5.31 4.18
N GLY A 71 5.47 4.69 3.02
CA GLY A 71 4.33 4.98 2.14
C GLY A 71 4.41 6.30 1.38
N LEU A 72 5.62 6.84 1.17
CA LEU A 72 5.85 8.15 0.53
C LEU A 72 6.41 8.08 -0.89
N CYS A 73 7.27 7.09 -1.19
CA CYS A 73 8.03 7.07 -2.46
C CYS A 73 7.39 6.27 -3.61
N GLY A 74 6.48 5.33 -3.31
CA GLY A 74 5.85 4.49 -4.33
C GLY A 74 6.65 3.26 -4.78
N THR A 75 7.92 3.11 -4.37
CA THR A 75 8.82 2.04 -4.87
C THR A 75 8.27 0.63 -4.61
N CYS A 76 7.60 0.42 -3.46
CA CYS A 76 7.03 -0.88 -3.08
C CYS A 76 5.59 -1.12 -3.58
N GLU A 77 5.21 -0.48 -4.69
CA GLU A 77 3.91 -0.69 -5.34
C GLU A 77 3.77 -2.13 -5.83
N ILE A 78 2.63 -2.77 -5.52
CA ILE A 78 2.27 -4.10 -6.01
C ILE A 78 0.83 -4.11 -6.53
N GLU A 79 0.54 -5.00 -7.48
CA GLU A 79 -0.80 -5.17 -8.06
C GLU A 79 -1.69 -6.08 -7.18
N VAL A 80 -2.94 -5.66 -6.98
CA VAL A 80 -3.97 -6.38 -6.23
C VAL A 80 -5.08 -6.83 -7.18
N GLU A 81 -5.29 -8.13 -7.26
CA GLU A 81 -6.32 -8.75 -8.11
C GLU A 81 -7.66 -8.89 -7.41
N ALA A 82 -7.65 -9.13 -6.10
CA ALA A 82 -8.88 -9.29 -5.32
C ALA A 82 -8.70 -8.97 -3.84
N GLY A 83 -9.79 -8.54 -3.21
CA GLY A 83 -9.86 -8.15 -1.80
C GLY A 83 -9.88 -6.64 -1.62
N GLY A 84 -10.24 -6.19 -0.40
CA GLY A 84 -10.29 -4.77 -0.06
C GLY A 84 -8.96 -4.30 0.53
N ILE A 85 -8.50 -3.12 0.12
CA ILE A 85 -7.23 -2.53 0.58
C ILE A 85 -7.52 -1.44 1.62
N ASP A 86 -6.83 -1.50 2.76
CA ASP A 86 -6.68 -0.40 3.70
C ASP A 86 -5.46 0.44 3.29
N HIS A 87 -5.71 1.50 2.52
CA HIS A 87 -4.68 2.36 1.95
C HIS A 87 -4.10 3.33 2.98
N ARG A 88 -2.80 3.24 3.23
CA ARG A 88 -2.08 4.09 4.20
C ARG A 88 -0.95 4.91 3.60
N ASP A 89 -0.75 4.80 2.29
CA ASP A 89 0.24 5.58 1.56
C ASP A 89 -0.20 7.03 1.36
N ARG A 90 0.66 7.86 0.78
CA ARG A 90 0.36 9.21 0.24
C ARG A 90 0.68 9.33 -1.25
N VAL A 91 0.84 8.20 -1.93
CA VAL A 91 1.25 8.11 -3.33
C VAL A 91 0.03 8.05 -4.23
N LEU A 92 -0.90 7.13 -3.93
CA LEU A 92 -2.09 6.91 -4.74
C LEU A 92 -3.11 8.02 -4.50
N THR A 93 -3.64 8.55 -5.59
CA THR A 93 -4.77 9.48 -5.58
C THR A 93 -6.02 8.79 -5.06
N ARG A 94 -7.02 9.59 -4.67
CA ARG A 94 -8.31 9.06 -4.21
C ARG A 94 -8.99 8.16 -5.25
N ALA A 95 -8.85 8.47 -6.55
CA ALA A 95 -9.45 7.68 -7.62
C ALA A 95 -8.76 6.31 -7.74
N GLU A 96 -7.42 6.27 -7.66
CA GLU A 96 -6.64 5.04 -7.70
C GLU A 96 -6.88 4.15 -6.47
N ARG A 97 -7.04 4.75 -5.28
CA ARG A 97 -7.44 4.00 -4.08
C ARG A 97 -8.85 3.40 -4.20
N ALA A 98 -9.78 4.14 -4.80
CA ALA A 98 -11.13 3.64 -5.02
C ALA A 98 -11.19 2.51 -6.06
N GLU A 99 -10.24 2.47 -6.99
CA GLU A 99 -10.08 1.40 -7.96
C GLU A 99 -9.60 0.08 -7.32
N GLY A 100 -8.80 0.17 -6.27
CA GLY A 100 -8.39 -0.98 -5.45
C GLY A 100 -7.48 -1.99 -6.17
N ARG A 101 -6.76 -1.55 -7.21
CA ARG A 101 -5.90 -2.41 -8.05
C ARG A 101 -4.42 -2.41 -7.67
N ARG A 102 -4.00 -1.49 -6.81
CA ARG A 102 -2.59 -1.28 -6.45
C ARG A 102 -2.47 -0.91 -4.99
N MET A 103 -1.39 -1.32 -4.32
CA MET A 103 -1.11 -0.93 -2.94
C MET A 103 0.39 -0.76 -2.69
N MET A 104 0.74 0.00 -1.65
CA MET A 104 2.10 0.08 -1.15
C MET A 104 2.32 -0.99 -0.07
N ALA A 105 3.14 -2.00 -0.36
CA ALA A 105 3.34 -3.15 0.53
C ALA A 105 3.98 -2.79 1.89
N CYS A 106 4.73 -1.68 1.96
CA CYS A 106 5.39 -1.25 3.19
C CYS A 106 4.43 -0.77 4.29
N CYS A 107 3.24 -0.26 3.92
CA CYS A 107 2.36 0.41 4.88
C CYS A 107 0.88 0.03 4.74
N SER A 108 0.42 -0.33 3.54
CA SER A 108 -0.98 -0.67 3.31
C SER A 108 -1.29 -2.08 3.78
N ARG A 109 -2.54 -2.34 4.19
CA ARG A 109 -3.00 -3.63 4.71
C ARG A 109 -4.26 -4.10 3.99
N ALA A 110 -4.73 -5.30 4.32
CA ALA A 110 -6.05 -5.74 3.90
C ALA A 110 -7.12 -5.06 4.76
N ALA A 111 -8.18 -4.54 4.13
CA ALA A 111 -9.38 -4.06 4.84
C ALA A 111 -10.24 -5.21 5.38
N GLY A 112 -10.02 -6.44 4.90
CA GLY A 112 -10.64 -7.66 5.39
C GLY A 112 -9.58 -8.74 5.63
N ASP A 113 -9.99 -10.01 5.54
CA ASP A 113 -9.12 -11.12 5.95
C ASP A 113 -8.20 -11.64 4.84
N ARG A 114 -8.42 -11.25 3.57
CA ARG A 114 -7.65 -11.80 2.44
C ARG A 114 -7.43 -10.82 1.28
N LEU A 115 -6.25 -10.88 0.70
CA LEU A 115 -5.87 -10.27 -0.57
C LEU A 115 -5.34 -11.32 -1.56
N LYS A 116 -5.51 -11.07 -2.86
CA LYS A 116 -4.82 -11.75 -3.95
C LYS A 116 -3.95 -10.74 -4.69
N VAL A 117 -2.67 -11.02 -4.88
CA VAL A 117 -1.71 -10.09 -5.48
C VAL A 117 -0.87 -10.78 -6.55
N ARG A 118 -0.34 -10.01 -7.51
CA ARG A 118 0.55 -10.54 -8.55
C ARG A 118 2.02 -10.35 -8.17
N LEU A 119 2.62 -11.44 -7.68
CA LEU A 119 4.01 -11.57 -7.25
C LEU A 119 4.43 -13.05 -7.31
#